data_AF-A0A841L4F5-F1
#
_entry.id   AF-A0A841L4F5-F1
#
_cell.length_a   1.000
_cell.length_b   1.000
_cell.length_c   1.000
_cell.angle_alpha   90.00
_cell.angle_beta   90.00
_cell.angle_gamma   90.00
#
_symmetry.space_group_name_H-M   'P 1'
#
loop_
_entity.id
_entity.type
_entity.pdbx_description
1 polymer ?
#
loop_
_entity_poly.entity_id
_entity_poly.type
_entity_poly.pdbx_seq_one_letter_code
_entity_poly.pdbx_strand_id
1 'polypeptide(L)'
;MSAPLDRIVRVRRVRTRSAMAALGRVQARQLSEAGLLARVRTLLVEGGTRPGPIGAAELKARVASDAMLARLAEDVSRRLGGSTEERARLGEALGRARAALDAAVERRAEREAETGGAER
;
A
#
# COMPACT_ATOMS: atom_id res chain seq x y z
N MET A 1 -24.44 13.38 -29.32
CA MET A 1 -23.05 12.85 -29.40
C MET A 1 -22.29 13.27 -28.15
N SER A 2 -21.88 12.35 -27.27
CA SER A 2 -21.04 12.73 -26.12
C SER A 2 -19.64 13.11 -26.63
N ALA A 3 -19.17 14.30 -26.30
CA ALA A 3 -17.92 14.85 -26.82
C ALA A 3 -16.71 13.95 -26.47
N PRO A 4 -15.64 13.91 -27.29
CA PRO A 4 -14.41 13.17 -27.01
C PRO A 4 -13.83 13.42 -25.60
N LEU A 5 -14.04 14.62 -25.06
CA LEU A 5 -13.66 15.00 -23.71
C LEU A 5 -14.41 14.24 -22.60
N ASP A 6 -15.71 13.96 -22.76
CA ASP A 6 -16.48 13.20 -21.77
C ASP A 6 -15.99 11.75 -21.66
N ARG A 7 -15.57 11.17 -22.79
CA ARG A 7 -14.93 9.85 -22.83
C ARG A 7 -13.61 9.86 -22.07
N ILE A 8 -12.78 10.90 -22.24
CA ILE A 8 -11.50 11.05 -21.53
C ILE A 8 -11.72 11.19 -20.02
N VAL A 9 -12.66 12.04 -19.60
CA VAL A 9 -13.00 12.22 -18.17
C VAL A 9 -13.49 10.91 -17.56
N ARG A 10 -14.36 10.18 -18.26
CA ARG A 10 -14.90 8.90 -17.80
C ARG A 10 -13.80 7.83 -17.66
N VAL A 11 -12.89 7.72 -18.64
CA VAL A 11 -11.74 6.80 -18.57
C VAL A 11 -10.81 7.15 -17.42
N ARG A 12 -10.52 8.44 -17.20
CA ARG A 12 -9.69 8.89 -16.08
C ARG A 12 -10.31 8.54 -14.73
N ARG A 13 -11.61 8.77 -14.55
CA ARG A 13 -12.34 8.36 -13.32
C ARG A 13 -12.24 6.86 -13.03
N VAL A 14 -12.39 6.02 -14.06
CA VAL A 14 -12.25 4.56 -13.90
C VAL A 14 -10.83 4.20 -13.46
N ARG A 15 -9.81 4.77 -14.12
CA ARG A 15 -8.40 4.53 -13.76
C ARG A 15 -8.08 4.99 -12.34
N THR A 16 -8.60 6.13 -11.89
CA THR A 16 -8.45 6.61 -10.51
C THR A 16 -9.06 5.64 -9.51
N ARG A 17 -10.27 5.12 -9.76
CA ARG A 17 -10.89 4.12 -8.87
C ARG A 17 -10.07 2.83 -8.80
N SER A 18 -9.60 2.32 -9.93
CA SER A 18 -8.76 1.12 -9.97
C SER A 18 -7.44 1.32 -9.21
N ALA A 19 -6.83 2.49 -9.34
CA ALA A 19 -5.61 2.86 -8.62
C ALA A 19 -5.85 2.99 -7.11
N MET A 20 -6.97 3.59 -6.68
CA MET A 20 -7.36 3.63 -5.26
C MET A 20 -7.60 2.23 -4.68
N ALA A 21 -8.27 1.35 -5.43
CA ALA A 21 -8.48 -0.03 -4.99
C ALA A 21 -7.14 -0.79 -4.88
N ALA A 22 -6.20 -0.56 -5.79
CA ALA A 22 -4.86 -1.13 -5.71
C ALA A 22 -4.09 -0.61 -4.48
N LEU A 23 -4.13 0.70 -4.23
CA LEU A 23 -3.54 1.32 -3.05
C LEU A 23 -4.11 0.73 -1.75
N GLY A 24 -5.44 0.55 -1.67
CA GLY A 24 -6.10 -0.06 -0.52
C GLY A 24 -5.67 -1.50 -0.26
N ARG A 25 -5.47 -2.31 -1.32
CA ARG A 25 -4.95 -3.68 -1.18
C ARG A 25 -3.51 -3.70 -0.65
N VAL A 26 -2.65 -2.82 -1.16
CA VAL A 26 -1.26 -2.70 -0.68
C VAL A 26 -1.23 -2.26 0.78
N GLN A 27 -2.07 -1.28 1.16
CA GLN A 27 -2.19 -0.83 2.55
C GLN A 27 -2.69 -1.94 3.49
N ALA A 28 -3.70 -2.70 3.10
CA ALA A 28 -4.18 -3.84 3.89
C ALA A 28 -3.09 -4.91 4.08
N ARG A 29 -2.31 -5.18 3.02
CA ARG A 29 -1.16 -6.07 3.07
C ARG A 29 -0.08 -5.56 4.04
N GLN A 30 0.25 -4.27 4.01
CA GLN A 30 1.21 -3.68 4.96
C GLN A 30 0.77 -3.83 6.41
N LEU A 31 -0.50 -3.56 6.71
CA LEU A 31 -1.04 -3.71 8.07
C LEU A 31 -0.95 -5.16 8.55
N SER A 32 -1.25 -6.12 7.67
CA SER A 32 -1.13 -7.55 7.97
C SER A 32 0.33 -7.95 8.21
N GLU A 33 1.25 -7.54 7.34
CA GLU A 33 2.69 -7.83 7.46
C GLU A 33 3.30 -7.17 8.72
N ALA A 34 2.90 -5.94 9.04
CA ALA A 34 3.32 -5.25 10.27
C ALA A 34 2.81 -5.97 11.52
N GLY A 35 1.54 -6.41 11.52
CA GLY A 35 0.96 -7.19 12.61
C GLY A 35 1.66 -8.54 12.82
N LEU A 36 2.01 -9.22 11.72
CA LEU A 36 2.78 -10.46 11.78
C LEU A 36 4.19 -10.22 12.34
N LEU A 37 4.89 -9.18 11.88
CA LEU A 37 6.22 -8.83 12.37
C LEU A 37 6.20 -8.52 13.88
N ALA A 38 5.19 -7.78 14.34
CA ALA A 38 5.00 -7.49 15.76
C ALA A 38 4.85 -8.78 16.58
N ARG A 39 3.98 -9.71 16.15
CA ARG A 39 3.80 -11.01 16.83
C ARG A 39 5.08 -11.84 16.84
N VAL A 40 5.81 -11.90 15.73
CA VAL A 40 7.07 -12.66 15.64
C VAL A 40 8.12 -12.05 16.58
N ARG A 41 8.22 -10.73 16.65
CA ARG A 41 9.12 -10.04 17.60
C ARG A 41 8.71 -10.30 19.05
N THR A 42 7.43 -10.24 19.37
CA THR A 42 6.91 -10.59 20.69
C THR A 42 7.30 -12.02 21.05
N LEU A 43 7.10 -12.99 20.15
CA LEU A 43 7.49 -14.39 20.39
C LEU A 43 9.01 -14.59 20.55
N LEU A 44 9.85 -13.80 19.86
CA LEU A 44 11.30 -13.83 20.04
C LEU A 44 11.74 -13.26 21.39
N VAL A 45 11.04 -12.25 21.93
CA VAL A 45 11.37 -11.61 23.21
C VAL A 45 10.80 -12.39 24.39
N GLU A 46 9.56 -12.87 24.27
CA GLU A 46 8.83 -13.60 25.32
C GLU A 46 9.10 -15.11 25.27
N GLY A 47 9.74 -15.59 24.20
CA GLY A 47 9.96 -17.00 23.92
C GLY A 47 10.75 -17.69 25.01
N GLY A 48 10.02 -18.26 25.98
CA GLY A 48 10.43 -19.31 26.93
C GLY A 48 10.91 -18.86 28.30
N THR A 49 10.25 -17.92 28.98
CA THR A 49 10.39 -17.78 30.44
C THR A 49 9.64 -18.91 31.15
N ARG A 50 10.05 -20.17 30.95
CA ARG A 50 9.65 -21.26 31.84
C ARG A 50 10.62 -21.24 33.02
N PRO A 51 10.18 -20.91 34.25
CA PRO A 51 11.06 -21.01 35.41
C PRO A 51 11.46 -22.47 35.61
N GLY A 52 12.77 -22.75 35.62
CA GLY A 52 13.34 -24.07 35.88
C GLY A 52 14.51 -24.44 34.95
N PRO A 53 15.35 -25.41 35.33
CA PRO A 53 16.42 -25.92 34.48
C PRO A 53 15.82 -26.63 33.25
N ILE A 54 16.31 -26.27 32.07
CA ILE A 54 15.95 -26.87 30.78
C ILE A 54 17.01 -27.88 30.36
N GLY A 55 16.59 -29.03 29.81
CA GLY A 55 17.52 -30.04 29.29
C GLY A 55 18.23 -29.56 28.01
N ALA A 56 19.37 -30.18 27.68
CA ALA A 56 20.15 -29.83 26.49
C ALA A 56 19.36 -29.98 25.16
N ALA A 57 18.45 -30.96 25.08
CA ALA A 57 17.59 -31.17 23.92
C ALA A 57 16.54 -30.05 23.76
N GLU A 58 15.93 -29.59 24.85
CA GLU A 58 14.97 -28.49 24.87
C GLU A 58 15.65 -27.16 24.54
N LEU A 59 16.86 -26.93 25.07
CA LEU A 59 17.67 -25.78 24.70
C LEU A 59 17.98 -25.76 23.19
N LYS A 60 18.37 -26.91 22.63
CA LYS A 60 18.66 -27.04 21.19
C LYS A 60 17.41 -26.78 20.34
N ALA A 61 16.25 -27.33 20.74
CA ALA A 61 14.98 -27.10 20.06
C ALA A 61 14.55 -25.62 20.11
N ARG A 62 14.81 -24.95 21.22
CA ARG A 62 14.53 -23.52 21.40
C ARG A 62 15.41 -22.65 20.51
N VAL A 63 16.72 -22.86 20.50
CA VAL A 63 17.64 -22.15 19.61
C VAL A 63 17.26 -22.34 18.14
N ALA A 64 16.86 -23.54 17.74
CA ALA A 64 16.38 -23.80 16.38
C ALA A 64 15.08 -23.04 16.06
N SER A 65 14.15 -22.97 17.02
CA SER A 65 12.88 -22.23 16.88
C SER A 65 13.12 -20.73 16.79
N ASP A 66 14.00 -20.17 17.63
CA ASP A 66 14.38 -18.77 17.61
C ASP A 66 15.04 -18.40 16.28
N ALA A 67 15.90 -19.27 15.73
CA ALA A 67 16.51 -19.08 14.42
C ALA A 67 15.46 -19.08 13.28
N MET A 68 14.43 -19.93 13.35
CA MET A 68 13.32 -19.91 12.39
C MET A 68 12.49 -18.63 12.50
N LEU A 69 12.19 -18.19 13.72
CA LEU A 69 11.45 -16.95 13.97
C LEU A 69 12.25 -15.72 13.49
N ALA A 70 13.58 -15.71 13.68
CA ALA A 70 14.44 -14.65 13.18
C ALA A 70 14.43 -14.56 11.65
N ARG A 71 14.53 -15.71 10.95
CA ARG A 71 14.41 -15.77 9.47
C ARG A 71 13.03 -15.27 9.01
N LEU A 72 11.97 -15.69 9.69
CA LEU A 72 10.61 -15.22 9.39
C LEU A 72 10.48 -13.71 9.59
N ALA A 73 11.06 -13.15 10.65
CA ALA A 73 11.08 -11.72 10.89
C ALA A 73 11.80 -10.96 9.76
N GLU A 74 12.94 -11.47 9.30
CA GLU A 74 13.70 -10.90 8.19
C GLU A 74 12.92 -10.94 6.86
N ASP A 75 12.30 -12.08 6.55
CA ASP A 75 11.45 -12.24 5.36
C ASP A 75 10.22 -11.33 5.38
N VAL A 76 9.57 -11.17 6.54
CA VAL A 76 8.44 -10.25 6.70
C VAL A 76 8.91 -8.81 6.60
N SER A 77 10.06 -8.46 7.20
CA SER A 77 10.63 -7.11 7.11
C SER A 77 10.99 -6.72 5.67
N ARG A 78 11.57 -7.64 4.89
CA ARG A 78 11.86 -7.42 3.46
C ARG A 78 10.58 -7.18 2.65
N ARG A 79 9.54 -7.99 2.87
CA ARG A 79 8.23 -7.82 2.21
C ARG A 79 7.57 -6.49 2.58
N LEU A 80 7.60 -6.11 3.85
CA LEU A 80 7.07 -4.83 4.34
C LEU A 80 7.78 -3.64 3.69
N GLY A 81 9.11 -3.72 3.56
CA GLY A 81 9.92 -2.71 2.87
C GLY A 81 9.51 -2.55 1.41
N GLY A 82 9.45 -3.66 0.65
CA GLY A 82 9.01 -3.63 -0.75
C GLY A 82 7.58 -3.12 -0.93
N SER A 83 6.67 -3.51 -0.03
CA SER A 83 5.28 -3.03 -0.03
C SER A 83 5.19 -1.52 0.26
N THR A 84 6.05 -0.99 1.13
CA THR A 84 6.12 0.44 1.47
C THR A 84 6.56 1.28 0.28
N GLU A 85 7.59 0.84 -0.43
CA GLU A 85 8.02 1.48 -1.68
C GLU A 85 6.94 1.43 -2.76
N GLU A 86 6.27 0.28 -2.93
CA GLU A 86 5.18 0.13 -3.90
C GLU A 86 4.03 1.10 -3.58
N ARG A 87 3.64 1.23 -2.31
CA ARG A 87 2.63 2.20 -1.88
C ARG A 87 3.04 3.64 -2.20
N ALA A 88 4.30 4.01 -1.95
CA ALA A 88 4.79 5.35 -2.27
C ALA A 88 4.69 5.63 -3.77
N ARG A 89 5.16 4.70 -4.62
CA ARG A 89 5.08 4.81 -6.09
C ARG A 89 3.64 4.91 -6.59
N LEU A 90 2.73 4.09 -6.05
CA LEU A 90 1.31 4.12 -6.40
C LEU A 90 0.63 5.42 -5.92
N GLY A 91 0.99 5.91 -4.73
CA GLY A 91 0.51 7.18 -4.19
C GLY A 91 0.92 8.37 -5.07
N GLU A 92 2.19 8.44 -5.48
CA GLU A 92 2.68 9.45 -6.42
C GLU A 92 1.98 9.37 -7.78
N ALA A 93 1.82 8.16 -8.33
CA ALA A 93 1.14 7.95 -9.60
C ALA A 93 -0.34 8.40 -9.52
N LEU A 94 -1.01 8.14 -8.40
CA LEU A 94 -2.38 8.59 -8.14
C LEU A 94 -2.45 10.11 -8.03
N GLY A 95 -1.50 10.74 -7.33
CA GLY A 95 -1.38 12.20 -7.23
C GLY A 95 -1.23 12.86 -8.59
N ARG A 96 -0.30 12.37 -9.42
CA ARG A 96 -0.11 12.85 -10.81
C ARG A 96 -1.37 12.67 -11.66
N ALA A 97 -2.04 11.53 -11.53
CA ALA A 97 -3.28 11.27 -12.29
C ALA A 97 -4.42 12.23 -11.92
N ARG A 98 -4.51 12.61 -10.63
CA ARG A 98 -5.52 13.54 -10.14
C ARG A 98 -5.27 14.97 -10.60
N ALA A 99 -4.04 15.47 -10.45
CA ALA A 99 -3.66 16.79 -10.95
C ALA A 99 -3.93 16.93 -12.47
N ALA A 100 -3.64 15.88 -13.24
CA ALA A 100 -3.92 15.89 -14.67
C ALA A 100 -5.41 15.82 -15.02
N LEU A 101 -6.27 15.27 -14.14
CA LEU A 101 -7.72 15.32 -14.28
C LEU A 101 -8.25 16.72 -13.96
N ASP A 102 -7.78 17.32 -12.85
CA ASP A 102 -8.20 18.65 -12.41
C ASP A 102 -7.88 19.71 -13.48
N ALA A 103 -6.65 19.69 -14.03
CA ALA A 103 -6.26 20.57 -15.14
C ALA A 103 -7.11 20.34 -16.42
N ALA A 104 -7.63 19.13 -16.65
CA ALA A 104 -8.51 18.86 -17.79
C ALA A 104 -9.94 19.40 -17.57
N VAL A 105 -10.40 19.44 -16.32
CA VAL A 105 -11.68 20.04 -15.92
C VAL A 105 -11.60 21.56 -15.98
N GLU A 106 -10.51 22.17 -15.50
CA GLU A 106 -10.26 23.62 -15.61
C GLU A 106 -10.27 24.09 -17.07
N ARG A 107 -9.47 23.44 -17.94
CA ARG A 107 -9.48 23.72 -19.39
C ARG A 107 -10.86 23.56 -20.05
N ARG A 108 -11.75 22.76 -19.47
CA ARG A 108 -13.13 22.63 -19.95
C ARG A 108 -13.98 23.81 -19.50
N ALA A 109 -13.89 24.19 -18.22
CA ALA A 109 -14.61 25.34 -17.69
C ALA A 109 -14.23 26.64 -18.43
N GLU A 110 -12.94 26.83 -18.73
CA GLU A 110 -12.45 27.96 -19.54
C GLU A 110 -13.09 27.99 -20.93
N ARG A 111 -13.07 26.85 -21.66
CA ARG A 111 -13.68 26.77 -23.00
C ARG A 111 -15.19 27.01 -22.98
N GLU A 112 -15.89 26.51 -21.96
CA GLU A 112 -17.34 26.71 -21.81
C GLU A 112 -17.66 28.18 -21.47
N ALA A 113 -16.80 28.88 -20.73
CA ALA A 113 -16.94 30.31 -20.47
C ALA A 113 -16.67 31.17 -21.70
N GLU A 114 -15.67 30.82 -22.52
CA GLU A 114 -15.34 31.50 -23.78
C GLU A 114 -16.44 31.33 -24.84
N THR A 115 -17.00 30.13 -24.97
CA THR A 115 -18.09 29.87 -25.93
C THR A 115 -19.44 30.42 -25.47
N GLY A 116 -19.76 30.37 -24.16
CA GLY A 116 -20.99 30.96 -23.62
C GLY A 116 -20.97 32.48 -23.44
N GLY A 117 -19.81 33.12 -23.57
CA GLY A 117 -19.65 34.58 -23.61
C GLY A 117 -19.76 35.18 -25.02
N ALA A 118 -19.57 34.37 -26.07
CA ALA A 118 -19.70 34.80 -27.47
C ALA A 118 -21.16 34.81 -27.98
N GLU A 119 -22.09 34.20 -27.25
CA GLU A 119 -23.52 34.14 -27.58
C GLU A 119 -24.36 35.17 -26.78
N ARG A 120 -23.75 36.12 -26.07
CA ARG A 120 -24.43 37.24 -25.38
C ARG A 120 -24.06 38.59 -25.95
#